data_AF-A0A928GQZ8-F1
#
_entry.id   AF-A0A928GQZ8-F1
#
_cell.length_a   1.000
_cell.length_b   1.000
_cell.length_c   1.000
_cell.angle_alpha   90.00
_cell.angle_beta   90.00
_cell.angle_gamma   90.00
#
_symmetry.space_group_name_H-M   'P 1'
#
loop_
_entity.id
_entity.type
_entity.pdbx_description
1 polymer ?
#
loop_
_entity_poly.entity_id
_entity_poly.type
_entity_poly.pdbx_seq_one_letter_code
_entity_poly.pdbx_strand_id
1 'polypeptide(L)'
;MEICIPDSINGEFDCLFDAIKHAVLNDRDIYHTLRDIVQYNVRFRRILHNKDVGSLIFHLTNEDASLGLRYFEKHLLNLYDYFNNNPIADYNIQCYNIKDDVTILGHTFHGLDDIVKHIEISCECKDSETSIYRPDELEEYPDIHVGCIYEHYPVFDIFDMGDRRTYQNYIFRKESITDDELTKTLKINHNFNFCMVHEEIDNDLLPILYYSGDGNYMLLATKRELTKKSQNDYFFFNLPKNNQ
;
A
#
# COMPACT_ATOMS: atom_id res chain seq x y z
N MET A 1 -2.44 -7.94 12.97
CA MET A 1 -2.45 -7.25 11.67
C MET A 1 -1.87 -8.24 10.70
N GLU A 2 -2.73 -8.70 9.78
CA GLU A 2 -2.38 -9.65 8.74
C GLU A 2 -1.38 -9.02 7.77
N ILE A 3 -0.55 -9.84 7.16
CA ILE A 3 0.34 -9.46 6.06
C ILE A 3 -0.44 -9.66 4.78
N CYS A 4 -0.61 -8.58 4.00
CA CYS A 4 -1.16 -8.66 2.66
C CYS A 4 -0.05 -8.47 1.63
N ILE A 5 0.00 -9.34 0.62
CA ILE A 5 0.93 -9.22 -0.52
C ILE A 5 0.14 -8.76 -1.75
N PRO A 6 0.48 -7.61 -2.36
CA PRO A 6 -0.17 -7.19 -3.59
C PRO A 6 -0.02 -8.25 -4.69
N ASP A 7 -0.98 -8.28 -5.63
CA ASP A 7 -0.95 -9.12 -6.83
C ASP A 7 -0.83 -10.63 -6.55
N SER A 8 -1.25 -11.10 -5.37
CA SER A 8 -1.28 -12.51 -5.01
C SER A 8 -2.68 -13.08 -4.95
N ILE A 9 -2.83 -14.36 -5.29
CA ILE A 9 -4.09 -15.09 -5.05
C ILE A 9 -3.98 -15.63 -3.62
N ASN A 10 -4.96 -15.33 -2.75
CA ASN A 10 -4.91 -15.67 -1.32
C ASN A 10 -3.66 -15.08 -0.62
N GLY A 11 -3.51 -13.78 -0.75
CA GLY A 11 -2.38 -12.98 -0.27
C GLY A 11 -2.37 -12.57 1.18
N GLU A 12 -3.32 -13.06 1.98
CA GLU A 12 -3.42 -12.77 3.40
C GLU A 12 -2.73 -13.84 4.24
N PHE A 13 -1.87 -13.41 5.15
CA PHE A 13 -1.10 -14.30 6.00
C PHE A 13 -1.03 -13.75 7.43
N ASP A 14 -1.20 -14.64 8.41
CA ASP A 14 -1.02 -14.31 9.82
C ASP A 14 0.45 -14.02 10.17
N CYS A 15 1.38 -14.60 9.42
CA CYS A 15 2.81 -14.50 9.67
C CYS A 15 3.65 -14.47 8.38
N LEU A 16 4.87 -13.97 8.52
CA LEU A 16 5.82 -13.87 7.41
C LEU A 16 6.20 -15.25 6.84
N PHE A 17 6.28 -16.28 7.69
CA PHE A 17 6.59 -17.64 7.25
C PHE A 17 5.61 -18.14 6.21
N ASP A 18 4.30 -18.03 6.49
CA ASP A 18 3.26 -18.50 5.58
C ASP A 18 3.26 -17.69 4.28
N ALA A 19 3.47 -16.37 4.37
CA ALA A 19 3.62 -15.49 3.21
C ALA A 19 4.78 -15.93 2.29
N ILE A 20 5.95 -16.21 2.87
CA ILE A 20 7.14 -16.64 2.12
C ILE A 20 6.99 -18.06 1.59
N LYS A 21 6.45 -18.98 2.39
CA LYS A 21 6.16 -20.35 1.96
C LYS A 21 5.18 -20.34 0.79
N HIS A 22 4.15 -19.51 0.84
CA HIS A 22 3.22 -19.32 -0.26
C HIS A 22 3.93 -18.79 -1.52
N ALA A 23 4.82 -17.80 -1.38
CA ALA A 23 5.61 -17.28 -2.49
C ALA A 23 6.48 -18.37 -3.16
N VAL A 24 7.17 -19.19 -2.35
CA VAL A 24 7.98 -20.32 -2.82
C VAL A 24 7.13 -21.37 -3.55
N LEU A 25 5.97 -21.73 -2.98
CA LEU A 25 5.08 -22.73 -3.58
C LEU A 25 4.48 -22.28 -4.91
N ASN A 26 4.38 -20.98 -5.15
CA ASN A 26 3.86 -20.40 -6.38
C ASN A 26 4.98 -19.88 -7.32
N ASP A 27 6.22 -20.33 -7.12
CA ASP A 27 7.39 -19.95 -7.95
C ASP A 27 7.57 -18.42 -8.09
N ARG A 28 7.25 -17.68 -7.03
CA ARG A 28 7.44 -16.22 -7.00
C ARG A 28 8.87 -15.87 -6.63
N ASP A 29 9.34 -14.75 -7.16
CA ASP A 29 10.62 -14.18 -6.73
C ASP A 29 10.51 -13.73 -5.26
N ILE A 30 11.26 -14.42 -4.40
CA ILE A 30 11.26 -14.21 -2.94
C ILE A 30 11.78 -12.82 -2.59
N TYR A 31 12.77 -12.31 -3.32
CA TYR A 31 13.33 -10.99 -3.04
C TYR A 31 12.29 -9.90 -3.32
N HIS A 32 11.62 -9.94 -4.47
CA HIS A 32 10.56 -8.99 -4.79
C HIS A 32 9.37 -9.13 -3.84
N THR A 33 8.97 -10.36 -3.53
CA THR A 33 7.89 -10.60 -2.55
C THR A 33 8.22 -10.01 -1.17
N LEU A 34 9.44 -10.23 -0.67
CA LEU A 34 9.89 -9.66 0.60
C LEU A 34 9.90 -8.14 0.59
N ARG A 35 10.39 -7.54 -0.50
CA ARG A 35 10.40 -6.09 -0.68
C ARG A 35 8.98 -5.57 -0.60
N ASP A 36 8.05 -6.16 -1.33
CA ASP A 36 6.65 -5.72 -1.38
C ASP A 36 5.95 -5.92 -0.03
N ILE A 37 6.22 -7.02 0.68
CA ILE A 37 5.74 -7.24 2.05
C ILE A 37 6.21 -6.10 2.97
N VAL A 38 7.51 -5.78 2.97
CA VAL A 38 8.05 -4.73 3.84
C VAL A 38 7.54 -3.35 3.45
N GLN A 39 7.46 -3.08 2.14
CA GLN A 39 7.07 -1.79 1.60
C GLN A 39 5.58 -1.49 1.84
N TYR A 40 4.71 -2.50 1.75
CA TYR A 40 3.25 -2.34 1.79
C TYR A 40 2.60 -2.89 3.06
N ASN A 41 3.35 -3.12 4.13
CA ASN A 41 2.77 -3.46 5.43
C ASN A 41 3.33 -2.57 6.54
N VAL A 42 2.42 -1.85 7.22
CA VAL A 42 2.72 -0.88 8.27
C VAL A 42 3.51 -1.49 9.42
N ARG A 43 3.28 -2.78 9.72
CA ARG A 43 4.07 -3.52 10.71
C ARG A 43 5.57 -3.39 10.49
N PHE A 44 6.04 -3.60 9.25
CA PHE A 44 7.47 -3.55 8.92
C PHE A 44 7.95 -2.13 8.67
N ARG A 45 7.13 -1.28 8.03
CA ARG A 45 7.43 0.16 7.89
C ARG A 45 7.66 0.84 9.24
N ARG A 46 6.90 0.49 10.28
CA ARG A 46 7.10 1.01 11.65
C ARG A 46 8.49 0.68 12.21
N ILE A 47 9.07 -0.46 11.84
CA ILE A 47 10.43 -0.82 12.26
C ILE A 47 11.42 0.09 11.53
N LEU A 48 11.28 0.24 10.21
CA LEU A 48 12.11 1.14 9.40
C LEU A 48 12.02 2.61 9.84
N HIS A 49 10.85 3.06 10.28
CA HIS A 49 10.64 4.42 10.77
C HIS A 49 11.25 4.70 12.14
N ASN A 50 11.21 3.73 13.05
CA ASN A 50 11.62 3.91 14.44
C ASN A 50 13.04 3.43 14.73
N LYS A 51 13.62 2.62 13.83
CA LYS A 51 14.91 1.97 13.98
C LYS A 51 15.67 2.02 12.65
N ASP A 52 16.60 1.09 12.45
CA ASP A 52 17.37 0.93 11.23
C ASP A 52 16.97 -0.34 10.46
N VAL A 53 17.50 -0.47 9.24
CA VAL A 53 17.31 -1.65 8.39
C VAL A 53 17.88 -2.91 9.06
N GLY A 54 18.95 -2.81 9.84
CA GLY A 54 19.49 -3.93 10.62
C GLY A 54 18.47 -4.51 11.61
N SER A 55 17.71 -3.65 12.27
CA SER A 55 16.63 -4.04 13.18
C SER A 55 15.49 -4.74 12.44
N LEU A 56 15.17 -4.31 11.21
CA LEU A 56 14.22 -5.02 10.35
C LEU A 56 14.73 -6.43 10.03
N ILE A 57 15.97 -6.57 9.53
CA ILE A 57 16.54 -7.89 9.20
C ILE A 57 16.57 -8.81 10.42
N PHE A 58 16.99 -8.29 11.58
CA PHE A 58 16.95 -9.03 12.83
C PHE A 58 15.53 -9.48 13.18
N HIS A 59 14.52 -8.63 13.00
CA HIS A 59 13.13 -9.00 13.25
C HIS A 59 12.66 -10.12 12.31
N LEU A 60 12.87 -9.97 11.00
CA LEU A 60 12.50 -10.97 9.99
C LEU A 60 13.18 -12.33 10.26
N THR A 61 14.43 -12.31 10.72
CA THR A 61 15.21 -13.50 11.05
C THR A 61 14.68 -14.23 12.30
N ASN A 62 14.16 -13.49 13.28
CA ASN A 62 13.66 -14.07 14.54
C ASN A 62 12.18 -14.48 14.47
N GLU A 63 11.40 -13.91 13.55
CA GLU A 63 10.00 -14.30 13.37
C GLU A 63 9.87 -15.78 13.00
N ASP A 64 10.87 -16.38 12.35
CA ASP A 64 10.85 -17.82 12.15
C ASP A 64 12.24 -18.46 11.99
N ALA A 65 12.69 -19.17 13.02
CA ALA A 65 13.90 -19.99 12.99
C ALA A 65 13.78 -21.24 12.08
N SER A 66 12.56 -21.57 11.62
CA SER A 66 12.27 -22.71 10.74
C SER A 66 12.38 -22.38 9.25
N LEU A 67 12.41 -21.09 8.87
CA LEU A 67 12.90 -20.66 7.56
C LEU A 67 14.40 -20.98 7.53
N GLY A 68 14.79 -22.10 6.93
CA GLY A 68 16.19 -22.51 6.87
C GLY A 68 17.09 -21.37 6.41
N LEU A 69 17.78 -20.72 7.38
CA LEU A 69 18.43 -19.41 7.23
C LEU A 69 19.34 -19.30 6.01
N ARG A 70 19.95 -20.41 5.60
CA ARG A 70 20.87 -20.47 4.44
C ARG A 70 20.22 -20.17 3.09
N TYR A 71 18.93 -20.49 2.92
CA TYR A 71 18.23 -20.18 1.67
C TYR A 71 17.79 -18.70 1.62
N PHE A 72 17.61 -18.09 2.79
CA PHE A 72 17.04 -16.75 2.93
C PHE A 72 18.10 -15.63 3.06
N GLU A 73 19.32 -15.97 3.46
CA GLU A 73 20.40 -15.02 3.73
C GLU A 73 20.68 -14.07 2.56
N LYS A 74 20.75 -14.59 1.33
CA LYS A 74 20.95 -13.75 0.13
C LYS A 74 19.80 -12.76 -0.07
N HIS A 75 18.56 -13.20 0.13
CA HIS A 75 17.39 -12.33 -0.03
C HIS A 75 17.32 -11.26 1.05
N LEU A 76 17.67 -11.60 2.30
CA LEU A 76 17.79 -10.63 3.39
C LEU A 76 18.91 -9.61 3.15
N LEU A 77 20.06 -10.03 2.60
CA LEU A 77 21.14 -9.10 2.25
C LEU A 77 20.71 -8.14 1.14
N ASN A 78 20.06 -8.64 0.08
CA ASN A 78 19.52 -7.79 -0.98
C ASN A 78 18.46 -6.82 -0.45
N LEU A 79 17.63 -7.26 0.50
CA LEU A 79 16.62 -6.43 1.16
C LEU A 79 17.28 -5.33 2.01
N TYR A 80 18.34 -5.68 2.73
CA TYR A 80 19.15 -4.74 3.49
C TYR A 80 19.73 -3.64 2.59
N ASP A 81 20.41 -4.05 1.51
CA ASP A 81 21.01 -3.13 0.56
C ASP A 81 19.96 -2.23 -0.09
N TYR A 82 18.79 -2.78 -0.43
CA TYR A 82 17.70 -2.01 -1.01
C TYR A 82 17.23 -0.90 -0.06
N PHE A 83 16.78 -1.21 1.15
CA PHE A 83 16.23 -0.21 2.07
C PHE A 83 17.28 0.72 2.66
N ASN A 84 18.56 0.33 2.67
CA ASN A 84 19.65 1.24 3.05
C ASN A 84 19.90 2.33 1.98
N ASN A 85 19.63 2.02 0.71
CA ASN A 85 19.81 2.96 -0.40
C ASN A 85 18.50 3.65 -0.84
N ASN A 86 17.34 3.15 -0.40
CA ASN A 86 16.01 3.64 -0.76
C ASN A 86 15.21 3.88 0.54
N PRO A 87 15.41 5.04 1.20
CA PRO A 87 14.69 5.36 2.43
C PRO A 87 13.19 5.44 2.15
N ILE A 88 12.38 4.89 3.07
CA ILE A 88 10.92 4.98 2.99
C ILE A 88 10.43 6.37 3.40
N ALA A 89 9.33 6.81 2.80
CA ALA A 89 8.71 8.10 3.07
C ALA A 89 8.07 8.16 4.46
N ASP A 90 8.00 9.34 5.08
CA ASP A 90 7.46 9.59 6.44
C ASP A 90 5.92 9.49 6.53
N TYR A 91 5.36 8.46 5.90
CA TYR A 91 3.97 8.03 5.97
C TYR A 91 3.87 6.50 5.86
N ASN A 92 2.65 6.01 6.05
CA ASN A 92 2.33 4.60 6.02
C ASN A 92 1.79 4.22 4.64
N ILE A 93 2.19 3.05 4.14
CA ILE A 93 1.50 2.37 3.05
C ILE A 93 1.10 0.98 3.58
N GLN A 94 -0.17 0.63 3.42
CA GLN A 94 -0.73 -0.66 3.82
C GLN A 94 -1.50 -1.29 2.66
N CYS A 95 -1.25 -2.57 2.43
CA CYS A 95 -2.05 -3.42 1.56
C CYS A 95 -3.24 -4.00 2.35
N TYR A 96 -4.43 -3.92 1.77
CA TYR A 96 -5.68 -4.46 2.34
C TYR A 96 -6.36 -5.35 1.32
N ASN A 97 -7.11 -6.36 1.78
CA ASN A 97 -8.07 -7.03 0.91
C ASN A 97 -9.18 -6.02 0.54
N ILE A 98 -9.70 -6.08 -0.68
CA ILE A 98 -10.81 -5.23 -1.14
C ILE A 98 -12.10 -5.41 -0.33
N LYS A 99 -12.19 -6.44 0.51
CA LYS A 99 -13.33 -6.71 1.40
C LYS A 99 -13.10 -6.27 2.84
N ASP A 100 -11.89 -5.81 3.17
CA ASP A 100 -11.56 -5.42 4.54
C ASP A 100 -12.23 -4.11 4.93
N ASP A 101 -12.58 -4.00 6.21
CA ASP A 101 -12.93 -2.72 6.81
C ASP A 101 -11.68 -1.83 6.89
N VAL A 102 -11.77 -0.60 6.36
CA VAL A 102 -10.64 0.34 6.36
C VAL A 102 -11.08 1.69 6.91
N THR A 103 -10.41 2.13 7.98
CA THR A 103 -10.64 3.45 8.57
C THR A 103 -9.76 4.51 7.92
N ILE A 104 -10.38 5.50 7.26
CA ILE A 104 -9.73 6.61 6.58
C ILE A 104 -10.28 7.92 7.12
N LEU A 105 -9.40 8.80 7.63
CA LEU A 105 -9.78 10.08 8.23
C LEU A 105 -10.85 9.96 9.33
N GLY A 106 -10.91 8.83 10.05
CA GLY A 106 -11.89 8.56 11.11
C GLY A 106 -13.22 7.96 10.64
N HIS A 107 -13.46 7.88 9.33
CA HIS A 107 -14.59 7.17 8.74
C HIS A 107 -14.18 5.72 8.43
N THR A 108 -15.07 4.74 8.63
CA THR A 108 -14.76 3.33 8.32
C THR A 108 -15.55 2.89 7.09
N PHE A 109 -14.83 2.51 6.04
CA PHE A 109 -15.41 1.95 4.83
C PHE A 109 -15.45 0.43 4.91
N HIS A 110 -16.53 -0.16 4.41
CA HIS A 110 -16.74 -1.61 4.38
C HIS A 110 -16.31 -2.22 3.04
N GLY A 111 -15.00 -2.20 2.79
CA GLY A 111 -14.38 -2.64 1.54
C GLY A 111 -14.45 -1.62 0.40
N LEU A 112 -13.89 -2.01 -0.74
CA LEU A 112 -13.79 -1.19 -1.95
C LEU A 112 -15.17 -0.84 -2.53
N ASP A 113 -16.13 -1.76 -2.47
CA ASP A 113 -17.49 -1.54 -2.98
C ASP A 113 -18.19 -0.37 -2.28
N ASP A 114 -17.91 -0.17 -0.99
CA ASP A 114 -18.43 0.96 -0.22
C ASP A 114 -17.76 2.27 -0.66
N ILE A 115 -16.44 2.28 -0.84
CA ILE A 115 -15.69 3.44 -1.37
C ILE A 115 -16.24 3.86 -2.74
N VAL A 116 -16.46 2.91 -3.65
CA VAL A 116 -16.93 3.18 -5.03
C VAL A 116 -18.30 3.85 -5.06
N LYS A 117 -19.21 3.49 -4.15
CA LYS A 117 -20.56 4.08 -4.08
C LYS A 117 -20.57 5.54 -3.64
N HIS A 118 -19.53 5.98 -2.94
CA HIS A 118 -19.44 7.30 -2.33
C HIS A 118 -18.53 8.26 -3.11
N ILE A 119 -18.12 7.90 -4.33
CA ILE A 119 -17.33 8.78 -5.20
C ILE A 119 -18.19 9.97 -5.65
N GLU A 120 -17.86 11.18 -5.18
CA GLU A 120 -18.56 12.41 -5.56
C GLU A 120 -18.06 13.01 -6.88
N ILE A 121 -16.83 12.65 -7.26
CA ILE A 121 -16.17 13.19 -8.45
C ILE A 121 -15.18 12.17 -9.00
N SER A 122 -15.17 11.99 -10.32
CA SER A 122 -14.23 11.12 -11.02
C SER A 122 -13.50 11.87 -12.12
N CYS A 123 -12.24 11.53 -12.35
CA CYS A 123 -11.42 12.05 -13.43
C CYS A 123 -10.83 10.89 -14.23
N GLU A 124 -11.25 10.75 -15.49
CA GLU A 124 -10.61 9.84 -16.44
C GLU A 124 -9.36 10.52 -17.01
N CYS A 125 -8.23 9.82 -16.98
CA CYS A 125 -6.99 10.21 -17.65
C CYS A 125 -6.79 9.34 -18.89
N LYS A 126 -6.68 9.96 -20.07
CA LYS A 126 -6.45 9.23 -21.32
C LYS A 126 -5.62 10.07 -22.28
N ASP A 127 -4.48 9.54 -22.73
CA ASP A 127 -3.65 10.16 -23.79
C ASP A 127 -3.33 11.65 -23.57
N SER A 128 -3.11 12.07 -22.31
CA SER A 128 -2.91 13.47 -21.87
C SER A 128 -4.16 14.35 -21.79
N GLU A 129 -5.34 13.81 -22.08
CA GLU A 129 -6.64 14.46 -21.85
C GLU A 129 -7.22 14.01 -20.50
N THR A 130 -7.97 14.91 -19.87
CA THR A 130 -8.67 14.63 -18.61
C THR A 130 -10.14 14.94 -18.77
N SER A 131 -11.00 14.01 -18.32
CA SER A 131 -12.45 14.19 -18.34
C SER A 131 -12.99 14.05 -16.93
N ILE A 132 -13.61 15.12 -16.42
CA ILE A 132 -14.18 15.17 -15.08
C ILE A 132 -15.68 14.86 -15.15
N TYR A 133 -16.11 13.92 -14.31
CA TYR A 133 -17.48 13.49 -14.18
C TYR A 133 -17.94 13.63 -12.72
N ARG A 134 -19.21 14.02 -12.54
CA ARG A 134 -19.90 14.03 -11.25
C ARG A 134 -21.18 13.22 -11.41
N PRO A 135 -21.45 12.23 -10.53
CA PRO A 135 -22.67 11.45 -10.61
C PRO A 135 -23.89 12.32 -10.30
N ASP A 136 -25.01 12.04 -10.97
CA ASP A 136 -26.29 12.73 -10.71
C ASP A 136 -26.92 12.29 -9.38
N GLU A 137 -26.66 11.04 -8.96
CA GLU A 137 -27.10 10.44 -7.70
C GLU A 137 -25.86 10.05 -6.88
N LEU A 138 -25.74 10.59 -5.68
CA LEU A 138 -24.61 10.37 -4.78
C LEU A 138 -25.12 9.93 -3.41
N GLU A 139 -24.61 8.80 -2.93
CA GLU A 139 -24.68 8.45 -1.52
C GLU A 139 -23.57 9.24 -0.81
N GLU A 140 -23.92 10.28 -0.06
CA GLU A 140 -22.95 11.16 0.60
C GLU A 140 -22.72 10.72 2.05
N TYR A 141 -21.45 10.64 2.43
CA TYR A 141 -21.07 10.65 3.84
C TYR A 141 -20.88 12.10 4.32
N PRO A 142 -21.42 12.47 5.49
CA PRO A 142 -21.36 13.84 5.97
C PRO A 142 -19.96 14.24 6.49
N ASP A 143 -19.06 13.29 6.69
CA ASP A 143 -17.78 13.48 7.36
C ASP A 143 -16.56 13.14 6.50
N ILE A 144 -16.77 12.73 5.25
CA ILE A 144 -15.70 12.42 4.30
C ILE A 144 -16.18 12.53 2.85
N HIS A 145 -15.28 13.01 1.99
CA HIS A 145 -15.48 13.16 0.56
C HIS A 145 -14.52 12.24 -0.19
N VAL A 146 -15.01 11.57 -1.24
CA VAL A 146 -14.23 10.59 -2.02
C VAL A 146 -14.18 11.01 -3.49
N GLY A 147 -12.96 11.16 -4.00
CA GLY A 147 -12.70 11.41 -5.42
C GLY A 147 -12.01 10.22 -6.04
N CYS A 148 -12.14 10.03 -7.34
CA CYS A 148 -11.44 8.96 -8.08
C CYS A 148 -10.72 9.53 -9.30
N ILE A 149 -9.47 9.12 -9.50
CA ILE A 149 -8.73 9.34 -10.75
C ILE A 149 -8.43 7.97 -11.33
N TYR A 150 -8.81 7.74 -12.58
CA TYR A 150 -8.64 6.43 -13.19
C TYR A 150 -8.14 6.50 -14.63
N GLU A 151 -7.51 5.41 -15.07
CA GLU A 151 -7.05 5.19 -16.44
C GLU A 151 -7.48 3.79 -16.90
N HIS A 152 -7.90 3.68 -18.16
CA HIS A 152 -8.24 2.38 -18.75
C HIS A 152 -7.01 1.51 -18.96
N TYR A 153 -7.18 0.19 -18.84
CA TYR A 153 -6.11 -0.75 -19.19
C TYR A 153 -5.67 -0.54 -20.65
N PRO A 154 -4.37 -0.67 -20.95
CA PRO A 154 -3.88 -0.54 -22.32
C PRO A 154 -4.53 -1.60 -23.21
N VAL A 155 -5.02 -1.17 -24.38
CA VAL A 155 -5.60 -2.03 -25.41
C VAL A 155 -4.47 -2.42 -26.37
N PHE A 156 -4.06 -3.69 -26.37
CA PHE A 156 -2.99 -4.17 -27.26
C PHE A 156 -3.54 -4.77 -28.55
N ASP A 157 -4.72 -5.38 -28.51
CA ASP A 157 -5.36 -5.96 -29.69
C ASP A 157 -6.90 -5.80 -29.69
N ILE A 158 -7.53 -6.41 -30.69
CA ILE A 158 -8.99 -6.32 -30.88
C ILE A 158 -9.80 -7.06 -29.81
N PHE A 159 -9.20 -8.02 -29.10
CA PHE A 159 -9.85 -8.76 -28.03
C PHE A 159 -9.91 -7.91 -26.74
N ASP A 160 -8.97 -6.97 -26.58
CA ASP A 160 -8.95 -6.02 -25.47
C ASP A 160 -9.96 -4.87 -25.62
N MET A 161 -10.58 -4.68 -26.80
CA MET A 161 -11.55 -3.59 -26.99
C MET A 161 -12.81 -3.68 -26.10
N GLY A 162 -13.04 -4.85 -25.49
CA GLY A 162 -14.12 -5.08 -24.52
C GLY A 162 -13.68 -4.99 -23.06
N ASP A 163 -12.38 -4.78 -22.80
CA ASP A 163 -11.86 -4.68 -21.45
C ASP A 163 -12.31 -3.37 -20.80
N ARG A 164 -13.00 -3.50 -19.67
CA ARG A 164 -13.54 -2.38 -18.89
C ARG A 164 -12.76 -2.15 -17.60
N ARG A 165 -11.67 -2.89 -17.39
CA ARG A 165 -10.79 -2.67 -16.24
C ARG A 165 -10.13 -1.30 -16.33
N THR A 166 -9.97 -0.70 -15.17
CA THR A 166 -9.32 0.60 -14.99
C THR A 166 -8.41 0.54 -13.78
N TYR A 167 -7.24 1.15 -13.89
CA TYR A 167 -6.41 1.50 -12.74
C TYR A 167 -7.08 2.66 -12.00
N GLN A 168 -7.25 2.57 -10.68
CA GLN A 168 -8.08 3.50 -9.92
C GLN A 168 -7.31 4.04 -8.70
N ASN A 169 -7.29 5.36 -8.56
CA ASN A 169 -6.71 6.08 -7.43
C ASN A 169 -7.79 6.90 -6.73
N TYR A 170 -8.10 6.54 -5.50
CA TYR A 170 -9.11 7.16 -4.66
C TYR A 170 -8.47 8.18 -3.72
N ILE A 171 -9.05 9.36 -3.65
CA ILE A 171 -8.58 10.48 -2.83
C ILE A 171 -9.65 10.74 -1.77
N PHE A 172 -9.22 10.96 -0.52
CA PHE A 172 -10.15 11.21 0.58
C PHE A 172 -9.88 12.54 1.25
N ARG A 173 -10.92 13.33 1.47
CA ARG A 173 -10.84 14.66 2.11
C ARG A 173 -11.94 14.86 3.14
N LYS A 174 -11.69 15.79 4.06
CA LYS A 174 -12.69 16.27 5.03
C LYS A 174 -13.59 17.36 4.48
N GLU A 175 -13.22 17.93 3.34
CA GLU A 175 -13.96 18.96 2.61
C GLU A 175 -14.19 18.45 1.20
N SER A 176 -15.18 19.00 0.50
CA SER A 176 -15.50 18.62 -0.88
C SER A 176 -14.29 18.77 -1.80
N ILE A 177 -14.12 17.78 -2.67
CA ILE A 177 -12.99 17.68 -3.60
C ILE A 177 -13.27 18.57 -4.82
N THR A 178 -12.26 19.36 -5.18
CA THR A 178 -12.35 20.30 -6.31
C THR A 178 -11.63 19.77 -7.56
N ASP A 179 -11.98 20.31 -8.73
CA ASP A 179 -11.30 19.99 -10.00
C ASP A 179 -9.80 20.32 -9.94
N ASP A 180 -9.45 21.43 -9.29
CA ASP A 180 -8.06 21.85 -9.08
C ASP A 180 -7.29 20.84 -8.22
N GLU A 181 -7.96 20.25 -7.23
CA GLU A 181 -7.37 19.24 -6.37
C GLU A 181 -7.15 17.90 -7.08
N LEU A 182 -8.10 17.47 -7.92
CA LEU A 182 -7.88 16.31 -8.80
C LEU A 182 -6.72 16.55 -9.76
N THR A 183 -6.67 17.74 -10.37
CA THR A 183 -5.59 18.15 -11.29
C THR A 183 -4.24 18.21 -10.58
N LYS A 184 -4.21 18.63 -9.31
CA LYS A 184 -3.00 18.61 -8.50
C LYS A 184 -2.57 17.17 -8.20
N THR A 185 -3.51 16.29 -7.85
CA THR A 185 -3.22 14.89 -7.51
C THR A 185 -2.74 14.10 -8.74
N LEU A 186 -3.25 14.39 -9.93
CA LEU A 186 -2.77 13.85 -11.21
C LEU A 186 -1.27 14.09 -11.48
N LYS A 187 -0.66 15.07 -10.80
CA LYS A 187 0.79 15.37 -10.93
C LYS A 187 1.67 14.45 -10.08
N ILE A 188 1.09 13.59 -9.24
CA ILE A 188 1.85 12.54 -8.57
C ILE A 188 2.47 11.66 -9.65
N ASN A 189 3.77 11.41 -9.53
CA ASN A 189 4.50 10.54 -10.45
C ASN A 189 3.90 9.14 -10.41
N HIS A 190 3.63 8.53 -11.56
CA HIS A 190 3.05 7.20 -11.63
C HIS A 190 3.66 6.42 -12.78
N ASN A 191 3.70 5.10 -12.62
CA ASN A 191 4.23 4.19 -13.63
C ASN A 191 3.13 3.78 -14.62
N PHE A 192 3.44 2.81 -15.48
CA PHE A 192 2.55 2.25 -16.50
C PHE A 192 1.26 1.61 -15.96
N ASN A 193 1.17 1.35 -14.65
CA ASN A 193 -0.03 0.85 -13.99
C ASN A 193 -0.84 1.97 -13.32
N PHE A 194 -0.51 3.23 -13.61
CA PHE A 194 -1.18 4.41 -13.07
C PHE A 194 -1.24 4.43 -11.52
N CYS A 195 -0.32 3.74 -10.84
CA CYS A 195 -0.30 3.67 -9.38
C CYS A 195 0.32 4.93 -8.77
N MET A 196 -0.50 5.71 -8.05
CA MET A 196 -0.07 6.91 -7.31
C MET A 196 0.34 6.62 -5.86
N VAL A 197 0.33 5.34 -5.44
CA VAL A 197 0.74 4.90 -4.10
C VAL A 197 2.18 4.39 -4.12
N HIS A 198 3.13 5.28 -3.82
CA HIS A 198 4.58 5.00 -3.76
C HIS A 198 5.26 5.90 -2.72
N GLU A 199 6.60 5.96 -2.68
CA GLU A 199 7.38 6.69 -1.66
C GLU A 199 7.58 8.18 -1.95
N GLU A 200 7.02 8.74 -3.04
CA GLU A 200 7.26 10.14 -3.45
C GLU A 200 5.97 10.98 -3.48
N ILE A 201 4.95 10.58 -2.70
CA ILE A 201 3.70 11.33 -2.55
C ILE A 201 3.91 12.54 -1.62
N ASP A 202 3.45 13.71 -2.05
CA ASP A 202 3.42 14.89 -1.19
C ASP A 202 2.45 14.70 -0.01
N ASN A 203 2.88 15.07 1.19
CA ASN A 203 2.13 14.83 2.43
C ASN A 203 0.75 15.51 2.46
N ASP A 204 0.54 16.58 1.72
CA ASP A 204 -0.75 17.28 1.63
C ASP A 204 -1.75 16.59 0.69
N LEU A 205 -1.29 15.65 -0.14
CA LEU A 205 -2.14 14.84 -1.01
C LEU A 205 -2.67 13.57 -0.32
N LEU A 206 -2.10 13.19 0.82
CA LEU A 206 -2.54 12.06 1.64
C LEU A 206 -3.86 12.34 2.37
N PRO A 207 -4.74 11.33 2.54
CA PRO A 207 -4.58 9.93 2.12
C PRO A 207 -4.98 9.67 0.66
N ILE A 208 -4.43 8.61 0.09
CA ILE A 208 -4.72 8.11 -1.26
C ILE A 208 -4.72 6.58 -1.26
N LEU A 209 -5.67 5.97 -1.96
CA LEU A 209 -5.83 4.52 -2.09
C LEU A 209 -5.74 4.13 -3.56
N TYR A 210 -4.99 3.08 -3.88
CA TYR A 210 -4.86 2.55 -5.22
C TYR A 210 -5.47 1.16 -5.29
N TYR A 211 -6.27 0.93 -6.33
CA TYR A 211 -6.73 -0.40 -6.74
C TYR A 211 -6.35 -0.59 -8.20
N SER A 212 -5.73 -1.72 -8.51
CA SER A 212 -5.26 -2.02 -9.87
C SER A 212 -6.40 -2.14 -10.86
N GLY A 213 -7.62 -2.50 -10.45
CA GLY A 213 -8.72 -2.80 -11.37
C GLY A 213 -8.96 -4.29 -11.54
N ASP A 214 -7.94 -5.10 -11.26
CA ASP A 214 -8.02 -6.55 -11.10
C ASP A 214 -7.26 -7.05 -9.86
N GLY A 215 -7.80 -8.09 -9.24
CA GLY A 215 -7.23 -8.68 -8.03
C GLY A 215 -8.09 -8.44 -6.78
N ASN A 216 -7.56 -8.84 -5.64
CA ASN A 216 -8.26 -8.80 -4.36
C ASN A 216 -7.66 -7.78 -3.39
N TYR A 217 -6.72 -6.95 -3.82
CA TYR A 217 -5.95 -6.09 -2.92
C TYR A 217 -5.92 -4.64 -3.36
N MET A 218 -5.86 -3.74 -2.39
CA MET A 218 -5.71 -2.30 -2.57
C MET A 218 -4.61 -1.76 -1.66
N LEU A 219 -3.92 -0.70 -2.10
CA LEU A 219 -2.85 -0.05 -1.37
C LEU A 219 -3.33 1.28 -0.83
N LEU A 220 -3.26 1.52 0.48
CA LEU A 220 -3.63 2.79 1.10
C LEU A 220 -2.39 3.48 1.67
N ALA A 221 -2.10 4.68 1.17
CA ALA A 221 -1.13 5.59 1.77
C ALA A 221 -1.82 6.56 2.73
N THR A 222 -1.34 6.63 3.98
CA THR A 222 -1.89 7.48 5.04
C THR A 222 -0.80 8.19 5.81
N LYS A 223 -1.07 9.41 6.27
CA LYS A 223 -0.17 10.13 7.18
C LYS A 223 0.15 9.25 8.38
N ARG A 224 1.40 9.30 8.84
CA ARG A 224 1.76 8.63 10.08
C ARG A 224 0.94 9.24 11.21
N GLU A 225 0.18 8.43 11.94
CA GLU A 225 -0.36 8.84 13.22
C GLU A 225 0.83 9.14 14.13
N LEU A 226 1.06 10.43 14.41
CA LEU A 226 2.03 10.84 15.41
C LEU A 226 1.49 10.37 16.75
N THR A 227 1.85 9.14 17.15
CA THR A 227 1.62 8.66 18.50
C THR A 227 2.33 9.64 19.44
N LYS A 228 1.57 10.53 20.06
CA LYS A 228 2.06 11.40 21.13
C LYS A 228 2.53 10.47 22.26
N LYS A 229 3.85 10.21 22.29
CA LYS A 229 4.61 9.43 23.28
C LYS A 229 4.33 7.92 23.33
N SER A 230 5.32 7.13 22.91
CA SER A 230 5.81 6.06 23.78
C SER A 230 7.34 6.14 23.94
N GLN A 231 7.77 7.06 24.82
CA GLN A 231 9.09 7.00 25.44
C GLN A 231 9.25 5.79 26.39
N ASN A 232 8.22 4.93 26.53
CA ASN A 232 8.18 3.83 27.48
C ASN A 232 8.22 2.42 26.86
N ASP A 233 8.16 2.25 25.54
CA ASP A 233 8.19 0.91 24.92
C ASP A 233 9.61 0.45 24.53
N TYR A 234 10.65 1.23 24.83
CA TYR A 234 12.05 0.89 24.53
C TYR A 234 12.70 -0.07 25.56
N PHE A 235 11.91 -0.77 26.38
CA PHE A 235 12.43 -1.59 27.49
C PHE A 235 12.31 -3.11 27.29
N PHE A 236 12.38 -3.65 26.08
CA PHE A 236 12.56 -5.11 25.90
C PHE A 236 13.39 -5.47 24.67
N PHE A 237 14.69 -5.18 24.70
CA PHE A 237 15.72 -6.03 24.07
C PHE A 237 17.06 -5.81 24.80
N ASN A 238 17.16 -6.33 26.03
CA ASN A 238 18.49 -6.58 26.59
C ASN A 238 19.09 -7.74 25.78
N LEU A 239 20.00 -7.42 24.86
CA LEU A 239 20.91 -8.40 24.28
C LEU A 239 21.60 -9.16 25.43
N PRO A 240 21.69 -10.50 25.38
CA PRO A 240 22.49 -11.23 26.35
C PRO A 240 23.94 -10.73 26.24
N LYS A 241 24.44 -10.12 27.33
CA LYS A 241 25.86 -9.86 27.46
C LYS A 241 26.56 -11.21 27.48
N ASN A 242 27.30 -11.51 26.41
CA ASN A 242 28.27 -12.59 26.43
C ASN A 242 29.30 -12.27 27.51
N ASN A 243 29.20 -12.94 28.65
CA ASN A 243 30.27 -13.00 29.63
C ASN A 243 31.31 -14.01 29.09
N GLN A 244 32.41 -13.48 28.58
CA GLN A 244 33.71 -14.18 28.61
C GLN A 244 34.39 -13.87 29.94
#